data_AF-A0A8S1K5W6-F1
#
_entry.id   AF-A0A8S1K5W6-F1
#
_cell.length_a   1.000
_cell.length_b   1.000
_cell.length_c   1.000
_cell.angle_alpha   90.00
_cell.angle_beta   90.00
_cell.angle_gamma   90.00
#
_symmetry.space_group_name_H-M   'P 1'
#
loop_
_entity.id
_entity.type
_entity.pdbx_description
1 polymer ?
#
loop_
_entity_poly.entity_id
_entity_poly.type
_entity_poly.pdbx_seq_one_letter_code
_entity_poly.pdbx_strand_id
1 'polypeptide(L)'
;MSQLISKIFFQKTVLVLRIQGSINSQLVSQISHQLEHYNRGSLVALGLIINSQGGCPYQVEVLKKKIKNYLNDLPLYTFATEHSLGNAYQLLQLGNKSYAQNTSKIGFTHMYKNKLNFADFLKNYGINTLQYQSSQIVNHNFVVNSSIKSNSQQEIDYLHQYYGLKSKQLTEECWTSRREKIKINKEQLENNVFLGVEAKELGLVDELGSYEKVLMQQYPKAKIIPINTEGKLREYENWFNLFIKISQSRGFLGLVLLFGVKVIVKWGLIIYVWRQSVKQRKLQKQQELQQ
;
A
#
# COMPACT_ATOMS: atom_id res chain seq x y z
N MET A 1 -0.63 41.35 -1.37
CA MET A 1 -0.79 40.01 -0.75
C MET A 1 -1.39 38.94 -1.71
N SER A 2 -1.39 39.10 -3.04
CA SER A 2 -2.40 38.44 -3.90
C SER A 2 -1.94 37.32 -4.87
N GLN A 3 -0.68 36.88 -4.92
CA GLN A 3 -0.27 35.75 -5.78
C GLN A 3 0.46 34.62 -5.06
N LEU A 4 1.20 34.92 -3.98
CA LEU A 4 1.87 33.90 -3.18
C LEU A 4 0.88 33.03 -2.40
N ILE A 5 -0.15 33.66 -1.82
CA ILE A 5 -1.14 32.95 -1.00
C ILE A 5 -2.02 32.05 -1.89
N SER A 6 -2.42 32.49 -3.08
CA SER A 6 -3.17 31.63 -4.01
C SER A 6 -2.34 30.45 -4.54
N LYS A 7 -1.04 30.66 -4.83
CA LYS A 7 -0.12 29.56 -5.17
C LYS A 7 0.06 28.55 -4.03
N ILE A 8 0.01 28.99 -2.78
CA ILE A 8 0.19 28.12 -1.61
C ILE A 8 -1.09 27.33 -1.29
N PHE A 9 -2.27 27.93 -1.46
CA PHE A 9 -3.56 27.31 -1.13
C PHE A 9 -4.22 26.54 -2.29
N PHE A 10 -3.88 26.83 -3.56
CA PHE A 10 -4.53 26.24 -4.74
C PHE A 10 -3.59 25.46 -5.67
N GLN A 11 -2.37 25.13 -5.23
CA GLN A 11 -1.51 24.28 -6.07
C GLN A 11 -2.11 22.88 -6.19
N LYS A 12 -2.40 22.46 -7.42
CA LYS A 12 -2.83 21.10 -7.75
C LYS A 12 -1.83 20.09 -7.20
N THR A 13 -2.32 18.97 -6.69
CA THR A 13 -1.50 17.92 -6.08
C THR A 13 -1.72 16.59 -6.78
N VAL A 14 -0.64 15.84 -6.94
CA VAL A 14 -0.69 14.43 -7.32
C VAL A 14 -0.24 13.63 -6.11
N LEU A 15 -1.14 12.80 -5.59
CA LEU A 15 -0.87 11.99 -4.42
C LEU A 15 -0.12 10.73 -4.83
N VAL A 16 0.90 10.34 -4.08
CA VAL A 16 1.64 9.11 -4.33
C VAL A 16 1.51 8.19 -3.13
N LEU A 17 0.93 7.02 -3.36
CA LEU A 17 0.80 5.93 -2.38
C LEU A 17 1.77 4.81 -2.74
N ARG A 18 2.36 4.19 -1.71
CA ARG A 18 3.28 3.06 -1.86
C ARG A 18 2.72 1.82 -1.17
N ILE A 19 2.72 0.71 -1.89
CA ILE A 19 2.41 -0.63 -1.39
C ILE A 19 3.71 -1.41 -1.41
N GLN A 20 4.19 -1.78 -0.22
CA GLN A 20 5.43 -2.53 -0.03
C GLN A 20 5.11 -3.83 0.71
N GLY A 21 5.58 -4.96 0.18
CA GLY A 21 5.45 -6.27 0.83
C GLY A 21 4.04 -6.85 0.77
N SER A 22 3.68 -7.67 1.76
CA SER A 22 2.42 -8.42 1.78
C SER A 22 1.21 -7.55 2.06
N ILE A 23 0.15 -7.69 1.26
CA ILE A 23 -1.10 -6.95 1.43
C ILE A 23 -1.97 -7.65 2.48
N ASN A 24 -1.97 -7.07 3.69
CA ASN A 24 -2.70 -7.56 4.86
C ASN A 24 -3.59 -6.46 5.46
N SER A 25 -4.38 -6.81 6.49
CA SER A 25 -5.30 -5.88 7.16
C SER A 25 -4.60 -4.65 7.73
N GLN A 26 -3.37 -4.80 8.23
CA GLN A 26 -2.60 -3.70 8.78
C GLN A 26 -2.21 -2.68 7.71
N LEU A 27 -1.68 -3.15 6.57
CA LEU A 27 -1.35 -2.27 5.45
C LEU A 27 -2.60 -1.54 4.93
N VAL A 28 -3.71 -2.27 4.77
CA VAL A 28 -4.97 -1.68 4.31
C VAL A 28 -5.47 -0.63 5.28
N SER A 29 -5.42 -0.89 6.60
CA SER A 29 -5.79 0.09 7.63
C SER A 29 -4.92 1.34 7.57
N GLN A 30 -3.60 1.17 7.43
CA GLN A 30 -2.66 2.28 7.30
C GLN A 30 -2.96 3.16 6.08
N ILE A 31 -3.16 2.55 4.90
CA ILE A 31 -3.48 3.30 3.68
C ILE A 31 -4.86 3.97 3.81
N SER A 32 -5.84 3.28 4.39
CA SER A 32 -7.18 3.85 4.64
C SER A 32 -7.09 5.12 5.47
N HIS A 33 -6.39 5.04 6.60
CA HIS A 33 -6.21 6.16 7.50
C HIS A 33 -5.45 7.31 6.81
N GLN A 34 -4.46 7.00 5.98
CA GLN A 34 -3.74 8.02 5.22
C GLN A 34 -4.63 8.75 4.21
N LEU A 35 -5.46 8.00 3.48
CA LEU A 35 -6.40 8.57 2.51
C LEU A 35 -7.44 9.45 3.19
N GLU A 36 -8.05 8.97 4.28
CA GLU A 36 -9.09 9.70 5.04
C GLU A 36 -8.58 11.04 5.58
N HIS A 37 -7.29 11.15 5.90
CA HIS A 37 -6.70 12.37 6.46
C HIS A 37 -6.10 13.32 5.41
N TYR A 38 -6.02 12.91 4.15
CA TYR A 38 -5.52 13.78 3.10
C TYR A 38 -6.68 14.57 2.48
N ASN A 39 -6.58 15.90 2.53
CA ASN A 39 -7.59 16.78 1.94
C ASN A 39 -7.59 16.67 0.40
N ARG A 40 -8.70 16.19 -0.15
CA ARG A 40 -8.87 15.97 -1.59
C ARG A 40 -9.05 17.25 -2.42
N GLY A 41 -9.24 18.41 -1.80
CA GLY A 41 -9.64 19.64 -2.49
C GLY A 41 -8.70 20.12 -3.60
N SER A 42 -7.41 19.83 -3.51
CA SER A 42 -6.41 20.15 -4.55
C SER A 42 -5.95 18.94 -5.37
N LEU A 43 -6.50 17.75 -5.09
CA LEU A 43 -6.05 16.50 -5.70
C LEU A 43 -6.51 16.42 -7.16
N VAL A 44 -5.58 16.13 -8.07
CA VAL A 44 -5.89 15.96 -9.51
C VAL A 44 -5.59 14.58 -10.06
N ALA A 45 -4.80 13.76 -9.35
CA ALA A 45 -4.54 12.37 -9.68
C ALA A 45 -3.88 11.64 -8.51
N LEU A 46 -3.83 10.31 -8.60
CA LEU A 46 -3.09 9.45 -7.68
C LEU A 46 -2.15 8.53 -8.44
N GLY A 47 -0.91 8.44 -7.98
CA GLY A 47 0.07 7.43 -8.36
C GLY A 47 0.13 6.33 -7.31
N LEU A 48 -0.17 5.09 -7.69
CA LEU A 48 -0.05 3.92 -6.83
C LEU A 48 1.20 3.12 -7.23
N ILE A 49 2.20 3.16 -6.37
CA ILE A 49 3.46 2.45 -6.56
C ILE A 49 3.36 1.10 -5.85
N ILE A 50 3.65 0.03 -6.58
CA ILE A 50 3.46 -1.34 -6.14
C ILE A 50 4.82 -2.04 -6.15
N ASN A 51 5.17 -2.59 -4.99
CA ASN A 51 6.23 -3.57 -4.80
C ASN A 51 5.69 -4.68 -3.90
N SER A 52 4.96 -5.62 -4.50
CA SER A 52 4.26 -6.66 -3.76
C SER A 52 4.10 -7.92 -4.58
N GLN A 53 4.22 -9.06 -3.90
CA GLN A 53 3.88 -10.39 -4.43
C GLN A 53 2.42 -10.77 -4.15
N GLY A 54 1.62 -9.84 -3.62
CA GLY A 54 0.23 -10.06 -3.25
C GLY A 54 0.06 -10.13 -1.74
N GLY A 55 -0.91 -10.93 -1.30
CA GLY A 55 -1.35 -11.00 0.09
C GLY A 55 -2.74 -11.62 0.17
N CYS A 56 -3.49 -11.27 1.22
CA CYS A 56 -4.85 -11.74 1.40
C CYS A 56 -5.77 -11.19 0.28
N PRO A 57 -6.41 -12.05 -0.55
CA PRO A 57 -7.29 -11.59 -1.64
C PRO A 57 -8.38 -10.63 -1.17
N TYR A 58 -8.99 -10.93 -0.02
CA TYR A 58 -10.01 -10.06 0.57
C TYR A 58 -9.47 -8.65 0.87
N GLN A 59 -8.24 -8.56 1.39
CA GLN A 59 -7.62 -7.27 1.70
C GLN A 59 -7.28 -6.48 0.43
N VAL A 60 -6.90 -7.17 -0.66
CA VAL A 60 -6.72 -6.53 -1.97
C VAL A 60 -8.04 -5.94 -2.47
N GLU A 61 -9.15 -6.66 -2.38
CA GLU A 61 -10.47 -6.16 -2.78
C GLU A 61 -10.93 -4.96 -1.95
N VAL A 62 -10.74 -5.01 -0.62
CA VAL A 62 -11.02 -3.87 0.26
C VAL A 62 -10.19 -2.66 -0.14
N LEU A 63 -8.90 -2.85 -0.43
CA LEU A 63 -8.01 -1.78 -0.83
C LEU A 63 -8.41 -1.17 -2.19
N LYS A 64 -8.74 -2.01 -3.19
CA LYS A 64 -9.26 -1.57 -4.50
C LYS A 64 -10.48 -0.68 -4.33
N LYS A 65 -11.46 -1.12 -3.54
CA LYS A 65 -12.68 -0.35 -3.26
C LYS A 65 -12.38 0.98 -2.58
N LYS A 66 -11.50 0.99 -1.58
CA LYS A 66 -11.12 2.21 -0.87
C LYS A 66 -10.41 3.22 -1.78
N ILE A 67 -9.48 2.77 -2.62
CA ILE A 67 -8.80 3.65 -3.58
C ILE A 67 -9.80 4.22 -4.59
N LYS A 68 -10.66 3.38 -5.18
CA LYS A 68 -11.69 3.85 -6.14
C LYS A 68 -12.62 4.89 -5.51
N ASN A 69 -13.17 4.60 -4.32
CA ASN A 69 -14.08 5.50 -3.62
C ASN A 69 -13.39 6.83 -3.25
N TYR A 70 -12.12 6.76 -2.82
CA TYR A 70 -11.35 7.95 -2.49
C TYR A 70 -11.16 8.87 -3.71
N LEU A 71 -10.86 8.29 -4.87
CA LEU A 71 -10.58 9.06 -6.08
C LEU A 71 -11.81 9.71 -6.70
N ASN A 72 -12.97 9.07 -6.65
CA ASN A 72 -14.22 9.60 -7.22
C ASN A 72 -14.00 10.18 -8.64
N ASP A 73 -13.60 9.30 -9.55
CA ASP A 73 -13.28 9.57 -10.97
C ASP A 73 -11.98 10.32 -11.24
N LEU A 74 -11.22 10.71 -10.21
CA LEU A 74 -9.87 11.22 -10.42
C LEU A 74 -8.94 10.15 -11.04
N PRO A 75 -8.04 10.53 -11.97
CA PRO A 75 -7.11 9.60 -12.60
C PRO A 75 -6.23 8.85 -11.60
N LEU A 76 -6.14 7.54 -11.80
CA LEU A 76 -5.23 6.62 -11.13
C LEU A 76 -4.16 6.14 -12.12
N TYR A 77 -2.91 6.32 -11.76
CA TYR A 77 -1.76 5.74 -12.45
C TYR A 77 -1.11 4.72 -11.54
N THR A 78 -0.80 3.54 -12.07
CA THR A 78 -0.24 2.43 -11.29
C THR A 78 1.15 2.09 -11.80
N PHE A 79 2.08 1.80 -10.90
CA PHE A 79 3.48 1.61 -11.22
C PHE A 79 3.99 0.36 -10.51
N ALA A 80 4.40 -0.66 -11.26
CA ALA A 80 5.18 -1.75 -10.72
C ALA A 80 6.66 -1.36 -10.66
N THR A 81 7.28 -1.53 -9.50
CA THR A 81 8.70 -1.21 -9.28
C THR A 81 9.56 -2.46 -9.37
N GLU A 82 9.52 -3.33 -8.37
CA GLU A 82 10.21 -4.62 -8.41
C GLU A 82 9.24 -5.76 -8.69
N HIS A 83 8.11 -5.79 -7.96
CA HIS A 83 7.13 -6.87 -8.03
C HIS A 83 5.70 -6.36 -8.13
N SER A 84 4.92 -6.96 -9.02
CA SER A 84 3.47 -6.93 -9.00
C SER A 84 2.97 -8.30 -9.44
N LEU A 85 2.97 -9.23 -8.47
CA LEU A 85 2.63 -10.64 -8.69
C LEU A 85 1.35 -11.04 -7.95
N GLY A 86 0.69 -12.11 -8.42
CA GLY A 86 -0.50 -12.65 -7.77
C GLY A 86 -1.58 -11.58 -7.58
N ASN A 87 -2.15 -11.50 -6.38
CA ASN A 87 -3.20 -10.51 -6.07
C ASN A 87 -2.71 -9.06 -6.20
N ALA A 88 -1.39 -8.78 -6.13
CA ALA A 88 -0.89 -7.42 -6.34
C ALA A 88 -0.99 -6.98 -7.81
N TYR A 89 -1.03 -7.92 -8.76
CA TYR A 89 -1.22 -7.60 -10.17
C TYR A 89 -2.59 -6.96 -10.43
N GLN A 90 -3.62 -7.34 -9.68
CA GLN A 90 -4.94 -6.70 -9.75
C GLN A 90 -4.91 -5.21 -9.40
N LEU A 91 -4.01 -4.80 -8.49
CA LEU A 91 -3.82 -3.39 -8.14
C LEU A 91 -3.11 -2.64 -9.25
N LEU A 92 -2.20 -3.29 -9.97
CA LEU A 92 -1.57 -2.69 -11.14
C LEU A 92 -2.60 -2.47 -12.25
N GLN A 93 -3.53 -3.40 -12.44
CA GLN A 93 -4.62 -3.29 -13.41
C GLN A 93 -5.69 -2.26 -13.04
N LEU A 94 -5.70 -1.77 -11.79
CA LEU A 94 -6.66 -0.77 -11.32
C LEU A 94 -6.48 0.60 -11.98
N GLY A 95 -5.26 0.92 -12.43
CA GLY A 95 -4.93 2.22 -12.99
C GLY A 95 -5.60 2.46 -14.34
N ASN A 96 -5.96 3.71 -14.61
CA ASN A 96 -6.32 4.17 -15.95
C ASN A 96 -5.19 3.92 -16.94
N LYS A 97 -3.94 3.99 -16.46
CA LYS A 97 -2.75 3.56 -17.19
C LYS A 97 -1.75 2.92 -16.24
N SER A 98 -1.29 1.72 -16.58
CA SER A 98 -0.32 0.96 -15.79
C SER A 98 1.07 1.00 -16.40
N TYR A 99 2.07 1.07 -15.53
CA TYR A 99 3.47 1.17 -15.89
C TYR A 99 4.30 0.12 -15.17
N ALA A 100 5.38 -0.34 -15.81
CA ALA A 100 6.42 -1.16 -15.18
C ALA A 100 7.81 -0.58 -15.43
N GLN A 101 8.78 -0.96 -14.58
CA GLN A 101 10.19 -0.83 -14.93
C GLN A 101 10.61 -2.00 -15.81
N ASN A 102 11.68 -1.83 -16.60
CA ASN A 102 12.16 -2.87 -17.52
C ASN A 102 12.35 -4.24 -16.84
N THR A 103 12.86 -4.23 -15.61
CA THR A 103 13.19 -5.44 -14.83
C THR A 103 12.12 -5.81 -13.80
N SER A 104 10.99 -5.11 -13.75
CA SER A 104 9.90 -5.46 -12.84
C SER A 104 9.36 -6.86 -13.16
N LYS A 105 8.97 -7.62 -12.14
CA LYS A 105 8.32 -8.92 -12.29
C LYS A 105 6.80 -8.75 -12.23
N ILE A 106 6.11 -9.11 -13.30
CA ILE A 106 4.68 -8.91 -13.50
C ILE A 106 3.98 -10.25 -13.78
N GLY A 107 2.73 -10.40 -13.35
CA GLY A 107 1.91 -11.58 -13.64
C GLY A 107 1.96 -12.62 -12.52
N PHE A 108 2.18 -13.88 -12.86
CA PHE A 108 2.17 -15.01 -11.92
C PHE A 108 0.92 -14.99 -11.03
N THR A 109 -0.25 -15.15 -11.66
CA THR A 109 -1.55 -15.15 -10.95
C THR A 109 -1.83 -16.46 -10.20
N HIS A 110 -0.77 -17.20 -9.86
CA HIS A 110 -0.82 -18.39 -9.06
C HIS A 110 -0.85 -18.06 -7.55
N MET A 111 -1.74 -18.70 -6.82
CA MET A 111 -1.83 -18.63 -5.37
C MET A 111 -1.17 -19.85 -4.75
N TYR A 112 -0.17 -19.59 -3.91
CA TYR A 112 0.50 -20.62 -3.13
C TYR A 112 0.60 -20.18 -1.67
N LYS A 113 0.86 -21.16 -0.79
CA LYS A 113 1.15 -20.90 0.61
C LYS A 113 2.32 -21.74 1.07
N ASN A 114 3.33 -21.06 1.58
CA ASN A 114 4.43 -21.70 2.27
C ASN A 114 4.05 -21.90 3.74
N LYS A 115 4.40 -23.06 4.29
CA LYS A 115 4.16 -23.42 5.69
C LYS A 115 5.39 -24.16 6.21
N LEU A 116 5.88 -23.75 7.37
CA LEU A 116 6.89 -24.51 8.11
C LEU A 116 6.21 -25.67 8.85
N ASN A 117 6.83 -26.85 8.81
CA ASN A 117 6.42 -28.01 9.57
C ASN A 117 7.51 -28.34 10.61
N PHE A 118 7.11 -28.38 11.88
CA PHE A 118 7.95 -28.68 13.03
C PHE A 118 7.61 -30.03 13.67
N ALA A 119 6.73 -30.84 13.06
CA ALA A 119 6.29 -32.10 13.65
C ALA A 119 7.48 -33.02 14.02
N ASP A 120 8.42 -33.23 13.09
CA ASP A 120 9.60 -34.06 13.34
C ASP A 120 10.56 -33.44 14.35
N PHE A 121 10.72 -32.11 14.29
CA PHE A 121 11.53 -31.37 15.27
C PHE A 121 10.97 -31.58 16.70
N LEU A 122 9.69 -31.34 16.91
CA LEU A 122 9.05 -31.48 18.22
C LEU A 122 9.16 -32.93 18.73
N LYS A 123 8.92 -33.91 17.85
CA LYS A 123 9.06 -35.33 18.17
C LYS A 123 10.47 -35.69 18.63
N ASN A 124 11.50 -35.19 17.96
CA ASN A 124 12.90 -35.47 18.29
C ASN A 124 13.33 -34.90 19.65
N TYR A 125 12.67 -33.84 20.11
CA TYR A 125 12.91 -33.24 21.44
C TYR A 125 11.94 -33.75 22.51
N GLY A 126 11.16 -34.80 22.22
CA GLY A 126 10.19 -35.36 23.17
C GLY A 126 9.02 -34.43 23.49
N ILE A 127 8.77 -33.41 22.67
CA ILE A 127 7.66 -32.47 22.84
C ILE A 127 6.43 -33.04 22.13
N ASN A 128 5.44 -33.44 22.92
CA ASN A 128 4.19 -34.00 22.41
C ASN A 128 3.10 -32.94 22.28
N THR A 129 2.36 -32.97 21.18
CA THR A 129 1.24 -32.05 20.93
C THR A 129 -0.08 -32.79 21.08
N LEU A 130 -0.90 -32.39 22.05
CA LEU A 130 -2.23 -32.95 22.27
C LEU A 130 -3.29 -31.99 21.70
N GLN A 131 -4.21 -32.53 20.89
CA GLN A 131 -5.32 -31.76 20.30
C GLN A 131 -6.64 -32.47 20.58
N TYR A 132 -7.58 -31.75 21.18
CA TYR A 132 -8.94 -32.23 21.45
C TYR A 132 -9.93 -31.45 20.57
N GLN A 133 -10.87 -32.15 19.94
CA GLN A 133 -11.90 -31.53 19.10
C GLN A 133 -13.25 -32.26 19.27
N SER A 134 -14.35 -31.50 19.18
CA SER A 134 -15.71 -32.02 19.37
C SER A 134 -16.33 -32.64 18.13
N SER A 135 -15.79 -32.34 16.94
CA SER A 135 -16.29 -32.84 15.64
C SER A 135 -15.35 -33.88 15.07
N GLN A 136 -15.91 -35.01 14.60
CA GLN A 136 -15.20 -36.00 13.78
C GLN A 136 -14.91 -35.46 12.37
N ILE A 137 -15.78 -34.58 11.86
CA ILE A 137 -15.51 -33.79 10.66
C ILE A 137 -14.50 -32.74 11.09
N VAL A 138 -13.22 -33.10 11.00
CA VAL A 138 -12.14 -32.13 10.88
C VAL A 138 -12.59 -31.20 9.78
N ASN A 139 -12.99 -29.99 10.15
CA ASN A 139 -13.25 -28.97 9.16
C ASN A 139 -11.89 -28.78 8.48
N HIS A 140 -11.70 -29.39 7.30
CA HIS A 140 -10.45 -29.39 6.54
C HIS A 140 -9.92 -27.96 6.32
N ASN A 141 -10.74 -26.95 6.60
CA ASN A 141 -10.38 -25.55 6.54
C ASN A 141 -9.55 -25.04 7.73
N PHE A 142 -9.67 -25.62 8.94
CA PHE A 142 -9.07 -25.07 10.16
C PHE A 142 -7.83 -25.83 10.63
N VAL A 143 -7.85 -27.17 10.59
CA VAL A 143 -6.78 -28.01 11.16
C VAL A 143 -5.64 -28.28 10.18
N VAL A 144 -5.91 -28.18 8.88
CA VAL A 144 -5.02 -28.58 7.78
C VAL A 144 -3.79 -27.67 7.62
N ASN A 145 -3.73 -26.57 8.36
CA ASN A 145 -2.59 -25.64 8.32
C ASN A 145 -1.82 -25.55 9.66
N SER A 146 -1.85 -26.59 10.49
CA SER A 146 -1.08 -26.64 11.74
C SER A 146 0.42 -26.89 11.52
N SER A 147 1.31 -25.99 11.92
CA SER A 147 2.77 -26.17 11.77
C SER A 147 3.39 -27.25 12.67
N ILE A 148 2.61 -27.82 13.58
CA ILE A 148 3.09 -28.79 14.59
C ILE A 148 2.62 -30.22 14.29
N LYS A 149 1.85 -30.41 13.21
CA LYS A 149 1.35 -31.71 12.77
C LYS A 149 1.53 -31.83 11.26
N SER A 150 2.06 -32.96 10.82
CA SER A 150 2.12 -33.30 9.39
C SER A 150 0.72 -33.52 8.83
N ASN A 151 0.51 -33.03 7.61
CA ASN A 151 -0.76 -33.18 6.91
C ASN A 151 -0.91 -34.62 6.39
N SER A 152 -2.13 -35.17 6.40
CA SER A 152 -2.43 -36.41 5.67
C SER A 152 -2.47 -36.16 4.16
N GLN A 153 -2.42 -37.24 3.36
CA GLN A 153 -2.52 -37.11 1.90
C GLN A 153 -3.84 -36.44 1.46
N GLN A 154 -4.96 -36.82 2.08
CA GLN A 154 -6.27 -36.21 1.80
C GLN A 154 -6.28 -34.70 2.09
N GLU A 155 -5.60 -34.28 3.16
CA GLU A 155 -5.47 -32.87 3.51
C GLU A 155 -4.58 -32.10 2.51
N ILE A 156 -3.53 -32.74 1.99
CA ILE A 156 -2.66 -32.19 0.94
C ILE A 156 -3.45 -32.02 -0.36
N ASP A 157 -4.18 -33.05 -0.79
CA ASP A 157 -4.99 -33.02 -2.02
C ASP A 157 -6.06 -31.92 -1.95
N TYR A 158 -6.72 -31.79 -0.80
CA TYR A 158 -7.66 -30.71 -0.53
C TYR A 158 -7.01 -29.32 -0.66
N LEU A 159 -5.82 -29.11 -0.06
CA LEU A 159 -5.11 -27.83 -0.17
C LEU A 159 -4.72 -27.51 -1.61
N HIS A 160 -4.22 -28.49 -2.37
CA HIS A 160 -3.91 -28.31 -3.79
C HIS A 160 -5.15 -27.89 -4.59
N GLN A 161 -6.28 -28.58 -4.38
CA GLN A 161 -7.53 -28.20 -5.02
C GLN A 161 -7.97 -26.78 -4.62
N TYR A 162 -7.88 -26.45 -3.33
CA TYR A 162 -8.29 -25.15 -2.79
C TYR A 162 -7.46 -24.00 -3.38
N TYR A 163 -6.13 -24.11 -3.38
CA TYR A 163 -5.25 -23.10 -3.97
C TYR A 163 -5.34 -23.05 -5.49
N GLY A 164 -5.52 -24.20 -6.15
CA GLY A 164 -5.76 -24.26 -7.59
C GLY A 164 -7.04 -23.53 -8.01
N LEU A 165 -8.15 -23.73 -7.29
CA LEU A 165 -9.40 -23.00 -7.56
C LEU A 165 -9.23 -21.48 -7.40
N LYS A 166 -8.51 -21.05 -6.37
CA LYS A 166 -8.22 -19.62 -6.17
C LYS A 166 -7.32 -19.03 -7.24
N SER A 167 -6.30 -19.77 -7.68
CA SER A 167 -5.40 -19.37 -8.77
C SER A 167 -6.17 -19.16 -10.07
N LYS A 168 -7.10 -20.08 -10.38
CA LYS A 168 -7.99 -19.95 -11.54
C LYS A 168 -8.90 -18.73 -11.45
N GLN A 169 -9.50 -18.48 -10.29
CA GLN A 169 -10.34 -17.28 -10.07
C GLN A 169 -9.54 -15.99 -10.27
N LEU A 170 -8.38 -15.88 -9.65
CA LEU A 170 -7.50 -14.72 -9.79
C LEU A 170 -7.06 -14.51 -11.25
N THR A 171 -6.67 -15.60 -11.92
CA THR A 171 -6.29 -15.57 -13.33
C THR A 171 -7.44 -15.09 -14.21
N GLU A 172 -8.67 -15.57 -13.97
CA GLU A 172 -9.86 -15.15 -14.71
C GLU A 172 -10.12 -13.66 -14.54
N GLU A 173 -10.05 -13.15 -13.31
CA GLU A 173 -10.25 -11.74 -12.99
C GLU A 173 -9.19 -10.86 -13.67
N CYS A 174 -7.91 -11.25 -13.57
CA CYS A 174 -6.81 -10.53 -14.19
C CYS A 174 -6.88 -10.56 -15.71
N TRP A 175 -7.22 -11.71 -16.29
CA TRP A 175 -7.37 -11.85 -17.73
C TRP A 175 -8.54 -10.99 -18.25
N THR A 176 -9.70 -11.07 -17.59
CA THR A 176 -10.91 -10.30 -17.92
C THR A 176 -10.71 -8.80 -17.76
N SER A 177 -9.84 -8.36 -16.84
CA SER A 177 -9.57 -6.93 -16.63
C SER A 177 -8.84 -6.26 -17.81
N ARG A 178 -8.10 -7.01 -18.62
CA ARG A 178 -7.33 -6.45 -19.76
C ARG A 178 -7.77 -6.99 -21.12
N ARG A 179 -8.55 -8.08 -21.15
CA ARG A 179 -9.21 -8.66 -22.34
C ARG A 179 -8.27 -8.70 -23.56
N GLU A 180 -8.67 -8.04 -24.64
CA GLU A 180 -8.03 -7.97 -25.95
C GLU A 180 -6.60 -7.40 -25.92
N LYS A 181 -6.20 -6.72 -24.84
CA LYS A 181 -4.81 -6.26 -24.70
C LYS A 181 -3.83 -7.40 -24.44
N ILE A 182 -4.27 -8.48 -23.77
CA ILE A 182 -3.38 -9.58 -23.37
C ILE A 182 -3.13 -10.50 -24.57
N LYS A 183 -1.86 -10.75 -24.88
CA LYS A 183 -1.43 -11.60 -26.01
C LYS A 183 -1.01 -13.01 -25.62
N ILE A 184 -1.18 -13.37 -24.35
CA ILE A 184 -0.92 -14.71 -23.81
C ILE A 184 -2.22 -15.39 -23.39
N ASN A 185 -2.17 -16.71 -23.25
CA ASN A 185 -3.31 -17.46 -22.73
C ASN A 185 -3.36 -17.40 -21.18
N LYS A 186 -4.46 -17.89 -20.60
CA LYS A 186 -4.69 -17.89 -19.14
C LYS A 186 -3.65 -18.73 -18.39
N GLU A 187 -3.24 -19.86 -18.95
CA GLU A 187 -2.25 -20.76 -18.35
C GLU A 187 -0.87 -20.11 -18.22
N GLN A 188 -0.44 -19.36 -19.25
CA GLN A 188 0.78 -18.57 -19.22
C GLN A 188 0.69 -17.44 -18.19
N LEU A 189 -0.45 -16.77 -18.08
CA LEU A 189 -0.67 -15.71 -17.08
C LEU A 189 -0.61 -16.27 -15.64
N GLU A 190 -1.17 -17.46 -15.42
CA GLU A 190 -1.16 -18.13 -14.12
C GLU A 190 0.25 -18.51 -13.69
N ASN A 191 1.00 -19.18 -14.57
CA ASN A 191 2.22 -19.89 -14.16
C ASN A 191 3.53 -19.13 -14.39
N ASN A 192 3.53 -18.07 -15.21
CA ASN A 192 4.78 -17.39 -15.58
C ASN A 192 4.91 -16.01 -14.95
N VAL A 193 6.17 -15.66 -14.69
CA VAL A 193 6.59 -14.29 -14.36
C VAL A 193 7.15 -13.67 -15.62
N PHE A 194 6.73 -12.44 -15.93
CA PHE A 194 7.21 -11.67 -17.07
C PHE A 194 8.01 -10.46 -16.59
N LEU A 195 9.14 -10.18 -17.25
CA LEU A 195 9.86 -8.93 -17.03
C LEU A 195 9.04 -7.76 -17.58
N GLY A 196 9.20 -6.55 -17.04
CA GLY A 196 8.37 -5.42 -17.42
C GLY A 196 8.41 -5.10 -18.91
N VAL A 197 9.57 -5.29 -19.57
CA VAL A 197 9.70 -5.17 -21.04
C VAL A 197 8.78 -6.16 -21.77
N GLU A 198 8.82 -7.43 -21.39
CA GLU A 198 7.97 -8.49 -21.95
C GLU A 198 6.50 -8.24 -21.60
N ALA A 199 6.22 -7.83 -20.37
CA ALA A 199 4.89 -7.52 -19.88
C ALA A 199 4.23 -6.41 -20.69
N LYS A 200 4.99 -5.41 -21.16
CA LYS A 200 4.48 -4.39 -22.10
C LYS A 200 4.16 -5.01 -23.46
N GLU A 201 5.07 -5.80 -24.03
CA GLU A 201 4.88 -6.42 -25.34
C GLU A 201 3.67 -7.36 -25.38
N LEU A 202 3.48 -8.12 -24.30
CA LEU A 202 2.37 -9.05 -24.07
C LEU A 202 1.08 -8.37 -23.60
N GLY A 203 1.12 -7.06 -23.36
CA GLY A 203 -0.01 -6.22 -22.98
C GLY A 203 -0.51 -6.42 -21.55
N LEU A 204 0.33 -6.95 -20.65
CA LEU A 204 0.08 -7.06 -19.21
C LEU A 204 0.19 -5.70 -18.49
N VAL A 205 0.98 -4.78 -19.03
CA VAL A 205 1.02 -3.36 -18.64
C VAL A 205 0.83 -2.48 -19.87
N ASP A 206 0.48 -1.20 -19.66
CA ASP A 206 0.29 -0.28 -20.79
C ASP A 206 1.63 0.29 -21.28
N GLU A 207 2.53 0.68 -20.38
CA GLU A 207 3.79 1.34 -20.74
C GLU A 207 4.95 1.01 -19.80
N LEU A 208 6.16 1.40 -20.20
CA LEU A 208 7.34 1.38 -19.35
C LEU A 208 7.58 2.78 -18.78
N GLY A 209 7.95 2.88 -17.50
CA GLY A 209 8.35 4.16 -16.91
C GLY A 209 8.36 4.21 -15.39
N SER A 210 9.19 5.11 -14.86
CA SER A 210 9.18 5.44 -13.43
C SER A 210 8.05 6.41 -13.10
N TYR A 211 7.51 6.31 -11.89
CA TYR A 211 6.41 7.18 -11.46
C TYR A 211 6.81 8.65 -11.43
N GLU A 212 8.07 8.96 -11.08
CA GLU A 212 8.57 10.33 -11.03
C GLU A 212 8.50 10.97 -12.43
N LYS A 213 9.07 10.29 -13.43
CA LYS A 213 9.11 10.80 -14.79
C LYS A 213 7.70 10.93 -15.36
N VAL A 214 6.87 9.90 -15.22
CA VAL A 214 5.51 9.87 -15.77
C VAL A 214 4.63 10.93 -15.12
N LEU A 215 4.60 11.02 -13.80
CA LEU A 215 3.73 11.97 -13.10
C LEU A 215 4.20 13.42 -13.29
N MET A 216 5.52 13.68 -13.36
CA MET A 216 6.04 15.01 -13.68
C MET A 216 5.69 15.44 -15.12
N GLN A 217 5.78 14.52 -16.08
CA GLN A 217 5.41 14.80 -17.48
C GLN A 217 3.91 15.03 -17.63
N GLN A 218 3.09 14.21 -16.97
CA GLN A 218 1.62 14.32 -17.05
C GLN A 218 1.08 15.54 -16.29
N TYR A 219 1.73 15.91 -15.18
CA TYR A 219 1.29 16.98 -14.29
C TYR A 219 2.42 17.96 -13.94
N PRO A 220 3.00 18.70 -14.91
CA PRO A 220 4.20 19.52 -14.71
C PRO A 220 3.99 20.70 -13.74
N LYS A 221 2.74 21.12 -13.54
CA LYS A 221 2.38 22.22 -12.62
C LYS A 221 1.92 21.72 -11.25
N ALA A 222 1.71 20.42 -11.08
CA ALA A 222 1.22 19.86 -9.83
C ALA A 222 2.38 19.50 -8.90
N LYS A 223 2.14 19.61 -7.60
CA LYS A 223 3.06 19.13 -6.58
C LYS A 223 2.83 17.64 -6.35
N ILE A 224 3.86 16.82 -6.55
CA ILE A 224 3.82 15.40 -6.21
C ILE A 224 4.03 15.25 -4.71
N ILE A 225 3.07 14.65 -4.01
CA ILE A 225 3.09 14.47 -2.56
C ILE A 225 3.10 12.98 -2.25
N PRO A 226 4.24 12.42 -1.79
CA PRO A 226 4.25 11.08 -1.23
C PRO A 226 3.55 11.07 0.11
N ILE A 227 2.52 10.23 0.25
CA ILE A 227 1.99 9.87 1.55
C ILE A 227 2.96 8.84 2.14
N ASN A 228 3.85 9.35 3.00
CA ASN A 228 4.44 8.54 4.05
C ASN A 228 3.81 8.99 5.37
N THR A 229 3.81 8.11 6.37
CA THR A 229 3.37 8.37 7.75
C THR A 229 4.04 9.60 8.38
N GLU A 230 5.12 10.10 7.77
CA GLU A 230 5.88 11.29 8.16
C GLU A 230 5.36 12.62 7.55
N GLY A 231 4.44 12.57 6.58
CA GLY A 231 3.96 13.77 5.86
C GLY A 231 3.28 14.79 6.79
N LYS A 232 2.52 14.33 7.78
CA LYS A 232 1.93 15.21 8.81
C LYS A 232 2.99 15.91 9.64
N LEU A 233 4.09 15.23 10.00
CA LEU A 233 5.19 15.86 10.75
C LEU A 233 5.76 17.04 9.97
N ARG A 234 5.95 16.85 8.66
CA ARG A 234 6.52 17.87 7.77
C ARG A 234 5.54 19.02 7.48
N GLU A 235 4.23 18.75 7.39
CA GLU A 235 3.22 19.81 7.29
C GLU A 235 3.11 20.65 8.56
N TYR A 236 3.10 20.02 9.74
CA TYR A 236 3.15 20.75 11.01
C TYR A 236 4.46 21.52 11.18
N GLU A 237 5.60 20.95 10.77
CA GLU A 237 6.88 21.68 10.74
C GLU A 237 6.86 22.87 9.77
N ASN A 238 6.22 22.73 8.59
CA ASN A 238 6.09 23.84 7.65
C ASN A 238 5.17 24.95 8.18
N TRP A 239 4.03 24.58 8.78
CA TRP A 239 3.14 25.51 9.47
C TRP A 239 3.83 26.19 10.65
N PHE A 240 4.64 25.45 11.39
CA PHE A 240 5.42 25.96 12.51
C PHE A 240 6.53 26.91 12.05
N ASN A 241 7.27 26.56 11.01
CA ASN A 241 8.31 27.42 10.43
C ASN A 241 7.70 28.71 9.86
N LEU A 242 6.51 28.61 9.26
CA LEU A 242 5.74 29.78 8.83
C LEU A 242 5.31 30.64 10.03
N PHE A 243 4.79 30.02 11.09
CA PHE A 243 4.45 30.71 12.34
C PHE A 243 5.67 31.41 12.95
N ILE A 244 6.83 30.75 13.03
CA ILE A 244 8.07 31.36 13.52
C ILE A 244 8.45 32.56 12.65
N LYS A 245 8.43 32.41 11.33
CA LYS A 245 8.80 33.48 10.40
C LYS A 245 7.86 34.68 10.51
N ILE A 246 6.57 34.43 10.74
CA ILE A 246 5.57 35.47 11.00
C ILE A 246 5.79 36.09 12.39
N SER A 247 6.15 35.30 13.41
CA SER A 247 6.40 35.78 14.77
C SER A 247 7.62 36.69 14.89
N GLN A 248 8.61 36.50 14.02
CA GLN A 248 9.80 37.35 13.93
C GLN A 248 9.59 38.56 13.01
N SER A 249 8.46 38.64 12.31
CA SER A 249 8.13 39.79 11.47
C SER A 249 7.52 40.93 12.30
N ARG A 250 7.72 42.19 11.87
CA ARG A 250 7.14 43.37 12.51
C ARG A 250 5.60 43.36 12.58
N GLY A 251 4.93 42.46 11.85
CA GLY A 251 3.47 42.28 11.84
C GLY A 251 2.91 41.34 12.92
N PHE A 252 3.75 40.67 13.72
CA PHE A 252 3.29 39.74 14.75
C PHE A 252 2.43 40.42 15.84
N LEU A 253 2.74 41.67 16.19
CA LEU A 253 1.92 42.46 17.12
C LEU A 253 0.46 42.59 16.65
N GLY A 254 0.23 42.71 15.33
CA GLY A 254 -1.11 42.78 14.76
C GLY A 254 -1.88 41.46 14.84
N LEU A 255 -1.19 40.31 14.74
CA LEU A 255 -1.79 38.99 14.92
C LEU A 255 -2.11 38.69 16.39
N VAL A 256 -1.26 39.13 17.31
CA VAL A 256 -1.50 39.05 18.76
C VAL A 256 -2.74 39.87 19.15
N LEU A 257 -2.91 41.05 18.53
CA LEU A 257 -4.10 41.89 18.71
C LEU A 257 -5.37 41.27 18.11
N LEU A 258 -5.29 40.57 16.97
CA LEU A 258 -6.44 39.94 16.30
C LEU A 258 -6.92 38.65 16.97
N PHE A 259 -6.01 37.79 17.45
CA PHE A 259 -6.36 36.46 17.98
C PHE A 259 -6.23 36.36 19.51
N GLY A 260 -5.62 37.35 20.16
CA GLY A 260 -5.43 37.38 21.61
C GLY A 260 -4.31 36.45 22.10
N VAL A 261 -3.59 36.91 23.13
CA VAL A 261 -2.44 36.22 23.74
C VAL A 261 -2.77 34.79 24.18
N LYS A 262 -4.00 34.55 24.69
CA LYS A 262 -4.45 33.23 25.17
C LYS A 262 -4.48 32.16 24.06
N VAL A 263 -4.82 32.53 22.83
CA VAL A 263 -4.87 31.57 21.72
C VAL A 263 -3.45 31.16 21.34
N ILE A 264 -2.53 32.13 21.28
CA ILE A 264 -1.12 31.89 20.92
C ILE A 264 -0.43 31.01 21.98
N VAL A 265 -0.65 31.27 23.27
CA VAL A 265 -0.09 30.47 24.36
C VAL A 265 -0.64 29.04 24.35
N LYS A 266 -1.95 28.87 24.10
CA LYS A 266 -2.59 27.55 24.01
C LYS A 266 -2.01 26.73 22.85
N TRP A 267 -1.86 27.32 21.67
CA TRP A 267 -1.25 26.64 20.51
C TRP A 267 0.24 26.37 20.73
N GLY A 268 0.99 27.30 21.34
CA GLY A 268 2.39 27.09 21.71
C GLY A 268 2.61 25.92 22.66
N LEU A 269 1.75 25.77 23.67
CA LEU A 269 1.77 24.64 24.61
C LEU A 269 1.43 23.31 23.94
N ILE A 270 0.39 23.28 23.10
CA ILE A 270 0.01 22.07 22.35
C ILE A 270 1.17 21.62 21.45
N ILE A 271 1.82 22.57 20.78
CA ILE A 271 2.97 22.28 19.91
C ILE A 271 4.18 21.80 20.73
N TYR A 272 4.45 22.39 21.89
CA TYR A 272 5.54 21.98 22.77
C TYR A 272 5.38 20.54 23.27
N VAL A 273 4.20 20.21 23.80
CA VAL A 273 3.87 18.85 24.28
C VAL A 273 3.95 17.84 23.15
N TRP A 274 3.45 18.20 21.96
CA TRP A 274 3.53 17.34 20.78
C TRP A 274 4.97 17.08 20.33
N ARG A 275 5.84 18.09 20.40
CA ARG A 275 7.27 17.97 20.06
C ARG A 275 8.00 16.98 20.95
N GLN A 276 7.68 16.96 22.24
CA GLN A 276 8.23 15.98 23.19
C GLN A 276 7.74 14.57 22.87
N SER A 277 6.46 14.41 22.52
CA SER A 277 5.89 13.11 22.11
C SER A 277 6.54 12.53 20.85
N VAL A 278 6.80 13.37 19.84
CA VAL A 278 7.47 12.92 18.60
C VAL A 278 8.92 12.51 18.87
N LYS A 279 9.64 13.24 19.74
CA LYS A 279 11.02 12.93 20.10
C LYS A 279 11.12 11.58 20.83
N GLN A 280 10.18 11.31 21.74
CA GLN A 280 10.04 10.04 22.45
C GLN A 280 9.80 8.86 21.49
N ARG A 281 8.89 9.00 20.52
CA ARG A 281 8.60 7.93 19.54
C ARG A 281 9.77 7.64 18.59
N LYS A 282 10.56 8.65 18.25
CA LYS A 282 11.80 8.46 17.47
C LYS A 282 12.86 7.70 18.27
N LEU A 283 12.98 7.99 19.57
CA LEU A 283 13.88 7.25 20.47
C LEU A 283 13.47 5.79 20.61
N GLN A 284 12.18 5.49 20.82
CA GLN A 284 11.68 4.13 20.93
C GLN A 284 11.94 3.31 19.66
N LYS A 285 11.69 3.88 18.48
CA LYS A 285 12.00 3.21 17.21
C LYS A 285 13.49 2.95 17.00
N GLN A 286 14.36 3.83 17.50
CA GLN A 286 15.81 3.60 17.44
C GLN A 286 16.26 2.48 18.38
N GLN A 287 15.61 2.33 19.53
CA GLN A 287 15.86 1.23 20.47
C GLN A 287 15.35 -0.11 19.94
N GLU A 288 14.19 -0.14 19.27
CA GLU A 288 13.65 -1.34 18.61
C GLU A 288 14.48 -1.82 17.41
N LEU A 289 15.26 -0.92 16.78
CA LEU A 289 16.18 -1.26 15.68
C LEU A 289 17.56 -1.74 16.15
N GLN A 290 17.86 -1.61 17.45
CA GLN A 290 19.12 -2.03 18.07
C GLN A 290 19.00 -3.34 18.86
N GLN A 291 17.80 -3.92 18.94
CA GLN A 291 17.51 -5.24 19.49
C GLN A 291 17.24 -6.24 18.37
#